data_AF-A0A4Q2YWK6-F1
#
_entry.id   AF-A0A4Q2YWK6-F1
#
_cell.length_a   1.000
_cell.length_b   1.000
_cell.length_c   1.000
_cell.angle_alpha   90.00
_cell.angle_beta   90.00
_cell.angle_gamma   90.00
#
_symmetry.space_group_name_H-M   'P 1'
#
loop_
_entity.id
_entity.type
_entity.pdbx_description
1 polymer ?
#
loop_
_entity_poly.entity_id
_entity_poly.type
_entity_poly.pdbx_seq_one_letter_code
_entity_poly.pdbx_strand_id
1 'polypeptide(L)'
;MDYTSLISKRRDRFSELEEAVGDPDLFADPKRATEILREHGKLKQTLSLWDRLEAAKRHLEENQELAKSDDPDFSVMAAEEIPGLEKEIDHLGKDLQYALLPADPSEDRDALIEIRAGAGGDEASLFAAELMRMYQRYADLRGWKSE
;
A
#
# COMPACT_ATOMS: atom_id res chain seq x y z
N MET A 1 -10.00 -8.52 10.73
CA MET A 1 -8.80 -8.28 11.56
C MET A 1 -8.97 -6.92 12.20
N ASP A 2 -8.79 -6.80 13.51
CA ASP A 2 -8.82 -5.51 14.20
C ASP A 2 -7.43 -4.86 14.12
N TYR A 3 -7.31 -3.78 13.34
CA TYR A 3 -6.07 -3.04 13.16
C TYR A 3 -5.94 -1.84 14.10
N THR A 4 -6.95 -1.58 14.95
CA THR A 4 -7.04 -0.36 15.76
C THR A 4 -5.82 -0.14 16.64
N SER A 5 -5.34 -1.20 17.30
CA SER A 5 -4.12 -1.14 18.14
C SER A 5 -2.85 -0.79 17.34
N LEU A 6 -2.71 -1.35 16.13
CA LEU A 6 -1.57 -1.09 15.24
C LEU A 6 -1.59 0.34 14.69
N ILE A 7 -2.78 0.84 14.35
CA ILE A 7 -2.98 2.21 13.87
C ILE A 7 -2.72 3.22 14.98
N SER A 8 -3.17 2.95 16.21
CA SER A 8 -2.88 3.81 17.37
C SER A 8 -1.38 4.01 17.53
N LYS A 9 -0.60 2.92 17.56
CA LYS A 9 0.87 2.99 17.69
C LYS A 9 1.51 3.77 16.55
N ARG A 10 1.01 3.60 15.32
CA ARG A 10 1.50 4.35 14.15
C ARG A 10 1.17 5.84 14.24
N ARG A 11 0.02 6.20 14.82
CA ARG A 11 -0.39 7.60 15.03
C ARG A 11 0.47 8.28 16.10
N ASP A 12 0.80 7.56 17.18
CA ASP A 12 1.75 8.04 18.20
C ASP A 12 3.12 8.31 17.58
N ARG A 13 3.65 7.33 16.84
CA ARG A 13 4.93 7.47 16.12
C ARG A 13 4.91 8.59 15.08
N PHE A 14 3.81 8.73 14.34
CA PHE A 14 3.66 9.81 13.37
C PHE A 14 3.72 11.18 14.04
N SER A 15 3.15 11.33 15.24
CA SER A 15 3.20 12.57 16.01
C SER A 15 4.62 12.90 16.46
N GLU A 16 5.39 11.91 16.93
CA GLU A 16 6.81 12.08 17.25
C GLU A 16 7.63 12.53 16.02
N LEU A 17 7.32 11.97 14.84
CA LEU A 17 8.01 12.33 13.60
C LEU A 17 7.62 13.73 13.11
N GLU A 18 6.37 14.15 13.27
CA GLU A 18 5.93 15.52 12.97
C GLU A 18 6.73 16.55 13.80
N GLU A 19 6.93 16.27 15.09
CA GLU A 19 7.77 17.12 15.95
C GLU A 19 9.23 17.16 15.44
N ALA A 20 9.79 16.00 15.08
CA ALA A 20 11.15 15.92 14.54
C ALA A 20 11.29 16.59 13.16
N VAL A 21 10.26 16.55 12.32
CA VAL A 21 10.24 17.23 11.01
C VAL A 21 10.17 18.76 11.18
N GLY A 22 9.53 19.24 12.25
CA GLY A 22 9.47 20.65 12.60
C GLY A 22 10.76 21.21 13.22
N ASP A 23 11.74 20.37 13.55
CA ASP A 23 13.02 20.78 14.14
C ASP A 23 13.88 21.57 13.13
N PRO A 24 14.26 22.83 13.41
CA PRO A 24 15.16 23.61 12.55
C PRO A 24 16.51 22.93 12.27
N ASP A 25 16.97 22.07 13.18
CA ASP A 25 18.26 21.39 13.09
C ASP A 25 18.16 20.01 12.39
N LEU A 26 16.99 19.62 11.88
CA LEU A 26 16.78 18.33 11.21
C LEU A 26 17.84 18.05 10.13
N PHE A 27 18.17 19.06 9.33
CA PHE A 27 19.11 18.95 8.22
C PHE A 27 20.58 19.04 8.62
N ALA A 28 20.90 19.17 9.91
CA ALA A 28 22.28 19.09 10.41
C ALA A 28 22.89 17.70 10.17
N ASP A 29 22.07 16.65 10.11
CA ASP A 29 22.45 15.30 9.66
C ASP A 29 21.58 14.88 8.47
N PRO A 30 22.09 15.00 7.22
CA PRO A 30 21.34 14.66 6.02
C PRO A 30 20.85 13.20 5.98
N LYS A 31 21.59 12.25 6.57
CA LYS A 31 21.19 10.84 6.57
C LYS A 31 19.99 10.64 7.49
N ARG A 32 20.07 11.17 8.71
CA ARG A 32 18.97 11.12 9.68
C ARG A 32 17.73 11.86 9.17
N ALA A 33 17.91 13.02 8.53
CA ALA A 33 16.80 13.75 7.89
C ALA A 33 16.09 12.90 6.84
N THR A 34 16.86 12.21 5.99
CA THR A 34 16.31 11.31 4.95
C THR A 34 15.50 10.16 5.55
N GLU A 35 15.99 9.57 6.64
CA GLU A 35 15.31 8.47 7.34
C GLU A 35 13.99 8.94 7.98
N ILE A 36 14.02 10.08 8.70
CA ILE A 36 12.84 10.67 9.34
C ILE A 36 11.77 11.02 8.30
N LEU A 37 12.15 11.71 7.22
CA LEU A 37 11.20 12.11 6.17
C LEU A 37 10.61 10.90 5.44
N ARG A 38 11.40 9.84 5.23
CA ARG A 38 10.91 8.59 4.63
C ARG A 38 9.92 7.89 5.54
N GLU A 39 10.24 7.74 6.82
CA GLU A 39 9.35 7.11 7.80
C GLU A 39 8.05 7.91 7.95
N HIS A 40 8.16 9.24 8.05
CA HIS A 40 7.04 10.17 8.11
C HIS A 40 6.11 10.03 6.90
N GLY A 41 6.67 10.03 5.69
CA GLY A 41 5.89 9.85 4.46
C GLY A 41 5.17 8.51 4.41
N LYS A 42 5.84 7.41 4.78
CA LYS A 42 5.23 6.07 4.85
C LYS A 42 4.07 6.04 5.85
N LEU A 43 4.27 6.54 7.07
CA LEU A 43 3.21 6.56 8.08
C LEU A 43 2.03 7.47 7.69
N LYS A 44 2.30 8.63 7.07
CA LYS A 44 1.27 9.52 6.55
C LYS A 44 0.37 8.81 5.53
N GLN A 45 0.97 8.06 4.62
CA GLN A 45 0.24 7.27 3.63
C GLN A 45 -0.61 6.18 4.30
N THR A 46 -0.04 5.41 5.23
CA THR A 46 -0.76 4.36 5.97
C THR A 46 -1.96 4.93 6.74
N LEU A 47 -1.76 6.05 7.45
CA LEU A 47 -2.84 6.70 8.22
C LEU A 47 -3.92 7.27 7.30
N SER A 48 -3.55 7.83 6.14
CA SER A 48 -4.51 8.30 5.15
C SER A 48 -5.36 7.15 4.58
N LEU A 49 -4.76 5.98 4.31
CA LEU A 49 -5.51 4.79 3.90
C LEU A 49 -6.50 4.33 4.98
N TRP A 50 -6.09 4.34 6.24
CA TRP A 50 -6.96 4.02 7.37
C TRP A 50 -8.14 5.00 7.47
N ASP A 51 -7.88 6.31 7.44
CA ASP A 51 -8.93 7.32 7.57
C ASP A 51 -9.96 7.23 6.42
N ARG A 52 -9.50 6.93 5.19
CA ARG A 52 -10.37 6.67 4.04
C ARG A 52 -11.19 5.39 4.20
N LEU A 53 -10.58 4.31 4.69
CA LEU A 53 -11.29 3.06 4.95
C LEU A 53 -12.40 3.24 5.99
N GLU A 54 -12.12 3.94 7.08
CA GLU A 54 -13.10 4.23 8.12
C GLU A 54 -14.21 5.15 7.61
N ALA A 55 -13.89 6.14 6.76
CA ALA A 55 -14.91 6.96 6.10
C ALA A 55 -15.81 6.12 5.18
N ALA A 56 -15.25 5.25 4.35
CA ALA A 56 -16.02 4.38 3.46
C ALA A 56 -16.94 3.42 4.24
N LYS A 57 -16.47 2.86 5.37
CA LYS A 57 -17.32 2.05 6.25
C LYS A 57 -18.47 2.83 6.86
N ARG A 58 -18.23 4.06 7.34
CA ARG A 58 -19.30 4.93 7.85
C ARG A 58 -20.32 5.24 6.76
N HIS A 59 -19.86 5.60 5.56
CA HIS A 59 -20.77 5.86 4.44
C HIS A 59 -21.57 4.62 4.04
N LEU A 60 -20.99 3.42 4.13
CA LEU A 60 -21.71 2.17 3.91
C LEU A 60 -22.81 1.97 4.95
N GLU A 61 -22.50 2.17 6.23
CA GLU A 61 -23.47 2.08 7.32
C GLU A 61 -24.61 3.09 7.14
N GLU A 62 -24.29 4.36 6.86
CA GLU A 62 -25.27 5.43 6.59
C GLU A 62 -26.16 5.09 5.39
N ASN A 63 -25.60 4.58 4.29
CA ASN A 63 -26.37 4.16 3.12
C ASN A 63 -27.24 2.92 3.41
N GLN A 64 -26.76 1.97 4.22
CA GLN A 64 -27.56 0.81 4.64
C GLN A 64 -28.73 1.20 5.54
N GLU A 65 -28.61 2.26 6.33
CA GLU A 65 -29.71 2.83 7.10
C GLU A 65 -30.68 3.58 6.19
N LEU A 66 -30.17 4.42 5.27
CA LEU A 66 -30.99 5.20 4.34
C LEU A 66 -31.77 4.31 3.36
N ALA A 67 -31.19 3.20 2.92
CA ALA A 67 -31.84 2.19 2.09
C ALA A 67 -33.07 1.56 2.76
N LYS A 68 -33.19 1.63 4.09
CA LYS A 68 -34.35 1.14 4.87
C LYS A 68 -35.40 2.23 5.12
N SER A 69 -35.19 3.45 4.64
CA SER A 69 -36.14 4.55 4.84
C SER A 69 -37.43 4.36 4.05
N ASP A 70 -38.51 4.99 4.51
CA ASP A 70 -39.83 4.94 3.88
C ASP A 70 -39.93 5.83 2.62
N ASP A 71 -38.88 6.61 2.30
CA ASP A 71 -38.81 7.40 1.08
C ASP A 71 -38.22 6.56 -0.07
N PRO A 72 -39.03 6.19 -1.08
CA PRO A 72 -38.60 5.27 -2.13
C PRO A 72 -37.45 5.79 -2.98
N ASP A 73 -37.40 7.11 -3.22
CA ASP A 73 -36.39 7.71 -4.07
C ASP A 73 -35.02 7.70 -3.36
N PHE A 74 -34.99 8.06 -2.08
CA PHE A 74 -33.75 7.98 -1.27
C PHE A 74 -33.33 6.54 -1.00
N SER A 75 -34.28 5.62 -0.76
CA SER A 75 -33.99 4.20 -0.53
C SER A 75 -33.30 3.56 -1.74
N VAL A 76 -33.82 3.81 -2.95
CA VAL A 76 -33.24 3.27 -4.20
C VAL A 76 -31.85 3.84 -4.47
N MET A 77 -31.68 5.16 -4.33
CA MET A 77 -30.38 5.80 -4.54
C MET A 77 -29.31 5.25 -3.58
N ALA A 78 -29.64 5.11 -2.29
CA ALA A 78 -28.71 4.56 -1.31
C ALA A 78 -28.35 3.09 -1.59
N ALA A 79 -29.32 2.30 -2.05
CA ALA A 79 -29.11 0.90 -2.43
C ALA A 79 -28.16 0.75 -3.63
N GLU A 80 -28.17 1.70 -4.57
CA GLU A 80 -27.27 1.71 -5.74
C GLU A 80 -25.81 2.03 -5.37
N GLU A 81 -25.56 2.82 -4.33
CA GLU A 81 -24.21 3.19 -3.88
C GLU A 81 -23.50 2.06 -3.09
N ILE A 82 -24.27 1.24 -2.36
CA ILE A 82 -23.74 0.17 -1.48
C ILE A 82 -22.70 -0.74 -2.17
N PRO A 83 -22.95 -1.32 -3.36
CA PRO A 83 -21.99 -2.20 -4.01
C PRO A 83 -20.67 -1.51 -4.39
N GLY A 84 -20.70 -0.20 -4.62
CA GLY A 84 -19.51 0.60 -4.87
C GLY A 84 -18.66 0.76 -3.60
N LEU A 85 -19.31 1.11 -2.49
CA LEU A 85 -18.68 1.26 -1.19
C LEU A 85 -18.09 -0.07 -0.68
N GLU A 86 -18.78 -1.20 -0.87
CA GLU A 86 -18.26 -2.52 -0.52
C GLU A 86 -16.96 -2.87 -1.27
N LYS A 87 -16.91 -2.57 -2.57
CA LYS A 87 -15.69 -2.75 -3.39
C LYS A 87 -14.56 -1.82 -2.94
N GLU A 88 -14.88 -0.57 -2.63
CA GLU A 88 -13.89 0.39 -2.14
C GLU A 88 -13.32 -0.07 -0.79
N ILE A 89 -14.15 -0.54 0.13
CA ILE A 89 -13.72 -1.08 1.43
C ILE A 89 -12.81 -2.30 1.26
N ASP A 90 -13.13 -3.23 0.35
CA ASP A 90 -12.26 -4.38 0.06
C ASP A 90 -10.91 -3.95 -0.52
N HIS A 91 -10.90 -3.00 -1.46
CA HIS A 91 -9.67 -2.47 -2.04
C HIS A 91 -8.80 -1.74 -1.01
N LEU A 92 -9.39 -0.79 -0.27
CA LEU A 92 -8.71 -0.05 0.79
C LEU A 92 -8.23 -0.97 1.92
N GLY A 93 -8.99 -2.03 2.23
CA GLY A 93 -8.60 -3.04 3.21
C GLY A 93 -7.34 -3.79 2.80
N LYS A 94 -7.22 -4.16 1.52
CA LYS A 94 -6.02 -4.79 0.95
C LYS A 94 -4.84 -3.84 0.93
N ASP A 95 -5.03 -2.61 0.44
CA ASP A 95 -3.98 -1.58 0.41
C ASP A 95 -3.44 -1.29 1.81
N LEU A 96 -4.35 -1.18 2.79
CA LEU A 96 -3.97 -1.01 4.18
C LEU A 96 -3.19 -2.23 4.68
N GLN A 97 -3.65 -3.45 4.41
CA GLN A 97 -2.94 -4.66 4.83
C GLN A 97 -1.50 -4.67 4.31
N TYR A 98 -1.27 -4.31 3.04
CA TYR A 98 0.07 -4.14 2.48
C TYR A 98 0.86 -3.04 3.20
N ALA A 99 0.26 -1.87 3.41
CA ALA A 99 0.90 -0.75 4.10
C ALA A 99 1.21 -1.02 5.58
N LEU A 100 0.52 -2.00 6.18
CA LEU A 100 0.75 -2.42 7.57
C LEU A 100 1.86 -3.46 7.72
N LEU A 101 2.34 -4.06 6.62
CA LEU A 101 3.47 -4.99 6.67
C LEU A 101 4.71 -4.26 7.19
N PRO A 102 5.56 -4.93 7.98
CA PRO A 102 6.84 -4.36 8.35
C PRO A 102 7.64 -4.09 7.08
N ALA A 103 8.22 -2.90 7.00
CA ALA A 103 9.08 -2.53 5.89
C ALA A 103 10.22 -3.55 5.80
N ASP A 104 10.37 -4.19 4.63
CA ASP A 104 11.53 -5.02 4.37
C ASP A 104 12.78 -4.11 4.36
N PRO A 105 13.87 -4.42 5.07
CA PRO A 105 15.11 -3.63 4.98
C PRO A 105 15.70 -3.54 3.56
N SER A 106 15.22 -4.37 2.64
CA SER A 106 15.49 -4.36 1.19
C SER A 106 14.35 -3.79 0.33
N GLU A 107 13.21 -3.38 0.92
CA GLU A 107 12.22 -2.58 0.20
C GLU A 107 12.91 -1.36 -0.42
N ASP A 108 12.54 -1.05 -1.66
CA ASP A 108 13.08 0.06 -2.45
C ASP A 108 14.55 -0.09 -2.90
N ARG A 109 15.13 -1.31 -2.85
CA ARG A 109 16.44 -1.61 -3.46
C ARG A 109 16.29 -2.28 -4.82
N ASP A 110 17.29 -2.07 -5.68
CA ASP A 110 17.43 -2.84 -6.93
C ASP A 110 17.64 -4.33 -6.62
N ALA A 111 17.04 -5.19 -7.45
CA ALA A 111 17.15 -6.64 -7.33
C ALA A 111 18.14 -7.20 -8.34
N LEU A 112 19.00 -8.13 -7.90
CA LEU A 112 19.83 -8.94 -8.78
C LEU A 112 19.14 -10.28 -9.03
N ILE A 113 18.79 -10.57 -10.29
CA ILE A 113 18.19 -11.84 -10.69
C ILE A 113 19.28 -12.72 -11.31
N GLU A 114 19.52 -13.89 -10.72
CA GLU A 114 20.44 -14.89 -11.27
C GLU A 114 19.65 -16.10 -11.81
N ILE A 115 19.78 -16.36 -13.12
CA ILE A 115 19.14 -17.50 -13.79
C ILE A 115 20.24 -18.49 -14.20
N ARG A 116 20.21 -19.67 -13.60
CA ARG A 116 21.17 -20.76 -13.90
C ARG A 116 20.44 -21.93 -14.55
N ALA A 117 21.01 -22.48 -15.62
CA ALA A 117 20.53 -23.72 -16.20
C ALA A 117 20.71 -24.86 -15.17
N GLY A 118 19.64 -25.62 -14.93
CA GLY A 118 19.66 -26.80 -14.08
C GLY A 118 20.09 -28.05 -14.84
N ALA A 119 19.53 -29.21 -14.47
CA ALA A 119 19.68 -30.44 -15.24
C ALA A 119 18.91 -30.34 -16.58
N GLY A 120 19.46 -30.93 -17.65
CA GLY A 120 18.84 -30.91 -18.98
C GLY A 120 19.70 -30.28 -20.09
N GLY A 121 20.94 -29.87 -19.80
CA GLY A 121 21.92 -29.45 -20.81
C GLY A 121 21.43 -28.29 -21.68
N ASP A 122 21.34 -28.53 -22.99
CA ASP A 122 20.96 -27.52 -23.99
C ASP A 122 19.52 -27.02 -23.78
N GLU A 123 18.59 -27.91 -23.44
CA GLU A 123 17.19 -27.54 -23.19
C GLU A 123 17.05 -26.66 -21.95
N ALA A 124 17.80 -26.98 -20.89
CA ALA A 124 17.84 -26.16 -19.68
C ALA A 124 18.44 -24.77 -19.94
N SER A 125 19.43 -24.69 -20.85
CA SER A 125 20.04 -23.42 -21.26
C SER A 125 19.09 -22.56 -22.10
N LEU A 126 18.35 -23.19 -23.02
CA LEU A 126 17.30 -22.52 -23.79
C LEU A 126 16.20 -21.97 -22.88
N PHE A 127 15.76 -22.76 -21.91
CA PHE A 127 14.74 -22.33 -20.96
C PHE A 127 15.23 -21.20 -20.04
N ALA A 128 16.48 -21.26 -19.57
CA ALA A 128 17.07 -20.14 -18.83
C ALA A 128 17.06 -18.83 -19.64
N ALA A 129 17.36 -18.90 -20.94
CA ALA A 129 17.28 -17.74 -21.83
C ALA A 129 15.82 -17.25 -22.04
N GLU A 130 14.84 -18.14 -22.06
CA GLU A 130 13.41 -17.77 -22.10
C GLU A 130 12.98 -17.04 -20.83
N LEU A 131 13.39 -17.52 -19.65
CA LEU A 131 13.12 -16.85 -18.38
C LEU A 131 13.77 -15.47 -18.33
N MET A 132 15.01 -15.32 -18.81
CA MET A 132 15.67 -14.02 -18.90
C MET A 132 14.84 -13.03 -19.72
N ARG A 133 14.41 -13.44 -20.93
CA ARG A 133 13.55 -12.61 -21.80
C ARG A 133 12.21 -12.29 -21.15
N MET A 134 11.62 -13.23 -20.42
CA MET A 134 10.36 -13.03 -19.69
C MET A 134 10.51 -11.93 -18.63
N TYR A 135 11.56 -12.00 -17.81
CA TYR A 135 11.80 -11.01 -16.75
C TYR A 135 12.19 -9.63 -17.30
N GLN A 136 13.01 -9.57 -18.36
CA GLN A 136 13.31 -8.31 -19.06
C GLN A 136 12.02 -7.64 -19.55
N ARG A 137 11.16 -8.39 -20.24
CA ARG A 137 9.87 -7.85 -20.71
C ARG A 137 8.97 -7.40 -19.57
N TYR A 138 8.95 -8.12 -18.45
CA TYR A 138 8.19 -7.71 -17.27
C TYR A 138 8.72 -6.40 -16.67
N ALA A 139 10.04 -6.25 -16.55
CA ALA A 139 10.68 -5.02 -16.10
C ALA A 139 10.32 -3.83 -17.01
N ASP A 140 10.42 -4.01 -18.34
CA ASP A 140 10.05 -2.99 -19.32
C ASP A 140 8.57 -2.54 -19.17
N LEU A 141 7.65 -3.50 -19.00
CA LEU A 141 6.22 -3.22 -18.80
C LEU A 141 5.93 -2.47 -17.49
N ARG A 142 6.79 -2.62 -16.48
CA ARG A 142 6.71 -1.88 -15.22
C ARG A 142 7.48 -0.56 -15.26
N GLY A 143 8.17 -0.25 -16.37
CA GLY A 143 9.02 0.94 -16.50
C GLY A 143 10.32 0.87 -15.69
N TRP A 144 10.76 -0.33 -15.33
CA TRP A 144 12.01 -0.55 -14.59
C TRP A 144 13.19 -0.65 -15.56
N LYS A 145 14.36 -0.16 -15.13
CA LYS A 145 15.61 -0.35 -15.87
C LYS A 145 16.18 -1.74 -15.56
N SER A 146 16.48 -2.54 -16.57
CA SER A 146 17.22 -3.79 -16.45
C SER A 146 18.53 -3.72 -17.24
N GLU A 147 19.61 -4.27 -16.68
CA GLU A 147 20.94 -4.36 -17.30
C GLU A 147 21.35 -5.83 -17.50
#